data_AF-A0A7Y6Y007-F1
#
_entry.id   AF-A0A7Y6Y007-F1
#
_cell.length_a   1.000
_cell.length_b   1.000
_cell.length_c   1.000
_cell.angle_alpha   90.00
_cell.angle_beta   90.00
_cell.angle_gamma   90.00
#
_symmetry.space_group_name_H-M   'P 1'
#
loop_
_entity.id
_entity.type
_entity.pdbx_description
1 polymer ?
#
loop_
_entity_poly.entity_id
_entity_poly.type
_entity_poly.pdbx_seq_one_letter_code
_entity_poly.pdbx_strand_id
1 'polypeptide(L)'
;HENGDGIVYGILANLTHDELDTLYHSHIETITTATYKPEAMLVHTRGGKIVPALVYVSDDMEPKQAENAYIDKVLKAATSYGFPKWYLAHIESHRPVNM
;
A
#
# COMPACT_ATOMS: atom_id res chain seq x y z
N HIS A 1 2.10 22.54 0.70
CA HIS A 1 1.50 21.72 1.76
C HIS A 1 2.66 21.17 2.57
N GLU A 2 2.91 21.68 3.76
CA GLU A 2 3.84 21.10 4.74
C GLU A 2 3.11 21.04 6.09
N ASN A 3 3.06 19.83 6.66
CA ASN A 3 2.73 19.39 8.02
C ASN A 3 1.79 18.16 8.00
N GLY A 4 2.36 16.95 8.19
CA GLY A 4 1.71 15.81 8.86
C GLY A 4 0.59 15.01 8.17
N ASP A 5 -0.16 15.56 7.21
CA ASP A 5 -1.46 14.99 6.81
C ASP A 5 -1.41 14.16 5.52
N GLY A 6 -0.64 13.07 5.52
CA GLY A 6 -0.67 12.10 4.42
C GLY A 6 -1.97 11.31 4.40
N ILE A 7 -2.70 11.30 3.28
CA ILE A 7 -3.87 10.44 3.08
C ILE A 7 -3.47 9.25 2.20
N VAL A 8 -3.71 8.04 2.71
CA VAL A 8 -3.47 6.79 1.99
C VAL A 8 -4.80 6.09 1.75
N TYR A 9 -5.04 5.66 0.52
CA TYR A 9 -6.15 4.78 0.16
C TYR A 9 -5.64 3.36 0.03
N GLY A 10 -6.39 2.42 0.60
CA GLY A 10 -6.07 0.99 0.59
C GLY A 10 -7.32 0.14 0.41
N ILE A 11 -7.10 -1.17 0.27
CA ILE A 11 -8.15 -2.18 0.19
C ILE A 11 -8.14 -2.95 1.51
N LEU A 12 -9.32 -3.11 2.11
CA LEU A 12 -9.46 -3.96 3.28
C LEU A 12 -9.79 -5.38 2.85
N ALA A 13 -9.00 -6.32 3.36
CA ALA A 13 -9.21 -7.76 3.20
C ALA A 13 -9.32 -8.42 4.57
N ASN A 14 -10.19 -9.42 4.67
CA ASN A 14 -10.22 -10.32 5.82
C ASN A 14 -9.36 -11.53 5.48
N LEU A 15 -8.43 -11.84 6.36
CA LEU A 15 -7.52 -12.98 6.23
C LEU A 15 -7.67 -13.88 7.45
N THR A 16 -7.49 -15.17 7.23
CA THR A 16 -7.23 -16.15 8.28
C THR A 16 -5.80 -16.00 8.80
N HIS A 17 -5.50 -16.62 9.95
CA HIS A 17 -4.14 -16.63 10.50
C HIS A 17 -3.15 -17.33 9.54
N ASP A 18 -3.58 -18.41 8.88
CA ASP A 18 -2.72 -19.14 7.93
C ASP A 18 -2.41 -18.32 6.66
N GLU A 19 -3.38 -17.58 6.14
CA GLU A 19 -3.18 -16.66 5.00
C GLU A 19 -2.26 -15.50 5.38
N LEU A 20 -2.39 -15.03 6.62
CA LEU A 20 -1.56 -13.99 7.18
C LEU A 20 -0.10 -14.46 7.31
N ASP A 21 0.14 -15.65 7.90
CA ASP A 21 1.47 -16.26 8.01
C ASP A 21 2.12 -16.48 6.63
N THR A 22 1.32 -16.89 5.65
CA THR A 22 1.78 -17.03 4.25
C THR A 22 2.25 -15.70 3.67
N LEU A 23 1.49 -14.62 3.88
CA LEU A 23 1.86 -13.28 3.40
C LEU A 23 3.23 -12.86 3.97
N TYR A 24 3.48 -13.16 5.24
CA TYR A 24 4.71 -12.78 5.92
C TYR A 24 5.92 -13.59 5.49
N HIS A 25 5.87 -14.90 5.72
CA HIS A 25 7.05 -15.75 5.60
C HIS A 25 7.38 -16.10 4.16
N SER A 26 6.38 -16.19 3.28
CA SER A 26 6.62 -16.64 1.90
C SER A 26 6.77 -15.50 0.90
N HIS A 27 6.14 -14.35 1.15
CA HIS A 27 6.02 -13.29 0.14
C HIS A 27 6.86 -12.05 0.48
N ILE A 28 6.83 -11.56 1.71
CA ILE A 28 7.60 -10.35 2.06
C ILE A 28 9.10 -10.67 2.07
N GLU A 29 9.52 -11.76 2.73
CA GLU A 29 10.93 -12.17 2.80
C GLU A 29 11.55 -12.49 1.43
N THR A 30 10.74 -12.88 0.43
CA THR A 30 11.23 -13.26 -0.90
C THR A 30 11.26 -12.08 -1.90
N ILE A 31 10.50 -11.01 -1.64
CA ILE A 31 10.34 -9.89 -2.57
C ILE A 31 11.20 -8.69 -2.18
N THR A 32 11.57 -8.56 -0.90
CA THR A 32 12.34 -7.42 -0.40
C THR A 32 13.23 -7.80 0.77
N THR A 33 14.38 -7.12 0.88
CA THR A 33 15.24 -7.19 2.06
C THR A 33 14.78 -6.23 3.17
N ALA A 34 13.79 -5.39 2.88
CA ALA A 34 13.27 -4.42 3.85
C ALA A 34 12.41 -5.12 4.91
N THR A 35 12.57 -4.70 6.17
CA THR A 35 11.79 -5.23 7.28
C THR A 35 10.49 -4.46 7.40
N TYR A 36 9.37 -5.13 7.10
CA TYR A 36 8.03 -4.59 7.32
C TYR A 36 7.49 -5.01 8.69
N LYS A 37 6.94 -4.08 9.44
CA LYS A 37 6.33 -4.33 10.74
C LYS A 37 4.81 -4.18 10.69
N PRO A 38 4.07 -5.04 11.43
CA PRO A 38 2.64 -4.85 11.64
C PRO A 38 2.36 -3.59 12.45
N GLU A 39 1.47 -2.75 11.94
CA GLU A 39 0.97 -1.56 12.61
C GLU A 39 -0.56 -1.55 12.61
N ALA A 40 -1.15 -1.32 13.78
CA ALA A 40 -2.59 -1.21 13.93
C ALA A 40 -3.03 0.23 13.60
N MET A 41 -3.87 0.38 12.57
CA MET A 41 -4.34 1.69 12.11
C MET A 41 -5.87 1.77 12.12
N LEU A 42 -6.39 2.97 12.39
CA LEU A 42 -7.80 3.27 12.15
C LEU A 42 -8.00 3.68 10.69
N VAL A 43 -8.96 3.06 10.02
CA VAL A 43 -9.26 3.37 8.62
C VAL A 43 -10.72 3.80 8.45
N HIS A 44 -10.92 4.76 7.56
CA HIS A 44 -12.24 5.23 7.17
C HIS A 44 -12.69 4.50 5.91
N THR A 45 -13.75 3.70 6.04
CA THR A 45 -14.35 3.01 4.90
C THR A 45 -15.20 3.95 4.06
N ARG A 46 -15.41 3.63 2.79
CA ARG A 46 -16.33 4.38 1.90
C ARG A 46 -17.76 4.48 2.46
N GLY A 47 -18.17 3.52 3.29
CA GLY A 47 -19.47 3.53 3.96
C GLY A 47 -19.53 4.42 5.22
N GLY A 48 -18.48 5.21 5.50
CA GLY A 48 -18.43 6.12 6.64
C GLY A 48 -18.09 5.44 7.98
N LYS A 49 -17.82 4.13 7.99
CA LYS A 49 -17.39 3.42 9.21
C LYS A 49 -15.91 3.62 9.46
N ILE A 50 -15.54 3.71 10.72
CA ILE A 50 -14.15 3.62 11.19
C ILE A 50 -13.92 2.20 11.68
N VAL A 51 -12.90 1.52 11.17
CA VAL A 51 -12.55 0.16 11.59
C VAL A 51 -11.05 0.05 11.87
N PRO A 52 -10.61 -0.79 12.82
CA PRO A 52 -9.20 -1.12 12.96
C PRO A 52 -8.78 -2.03 11.80
N ALA A 53 -7.56 -1.81 11.30
CA ALA A 53 -6.93 -2.64 10.29
C ALA A 53 -5.47 -2.85 10.64
N LEU A 54 -4.94 -4.02 10.27
CA LEU A 54 -3.51 -4.30 10.34
C LEU A 54 -2.87 -3.87 9.02
N VAL A 55 -1.86 -3.00 9.09
CA VAL A 55 -1.11 -2.47 7.95
C VAL A 55 0.36 -2.80 8.13
N TYR A 56 1.10 -2.90 7.03
CA TYR A 56 2.54 -3.15 7.07
C TYR A 56 3.30 -1.93 6.60
N VAL A 57 4.21 -1.46 7.44
CA VAL A 57 5.05 -0.29 7.15
C VAL A 57 6.51 -0.69 7.37
N SER A 58 7.38 -0.20 6.49
CA SER A 58 8.82 -0.29 6.66
C SER A 58 9.33 1.08 7.10
N ASP A 59 9.82 1.17 8.33
CA ASP A 59 10.33 2.43 8.90
C ASP A 59 11.70 2.84 8.31
N ASP A 60 12.44 1.85 7.82
CA ASP A 60 13.82 1.99 7.37
C ASP A 60 13.96 1.50 5.93
N MET A 61 13.29 2.21 5.02
CA MET A 61 13.36 1.94 3.59
C MET A 61 14.15 3.03 2.87
N GLU A 62 15.27 2.63 2.25
CA GLU A 62 16.03 3.50 1.37
C GLU A 62 15.13 4.01 0.22
N PRO A 63 15.00 5.34 0.04
CA PRO A 63 14.19 5.89 -1.03
C PRO A 63 14.69 5.41 -2.40
N LYS A 64 13.82 4.73 -3.15
CA LYS A 64 14.12 4.24 -4.50
C LYS A 64 12.94 4.43 -5.43
N GLN A 65 13.25 4.65 -6.70
CA GLN A 65 12.24 4.68 -7.76
C GLN A 65 11.56 3.31 -7.91
N ALA A 66 10.23 3.29 -7.88
CA ALA A 66 9.46 2.08 -8.15
C ALA A 66 9.54 1.68 -9.63
N GLU A 67 9.56 0.38 -9.90
CA GLU A 67 9.55 -0.16 -11.26
C GLU A 67 8.18 0.02 -11.92
N ASN A 68 8.18 0.25 -13.25
CA ASN A 68 6.94 0.42 -14.02
C ASN A 68 5.96 -0.74 -13.84
N ALA A 69 6.45 -1.98 -13.84
CA ALA A 69 5.61 -3.17 -13.69
C ALA A 69 4.92 -3.22 -12.31
N TYR A 70 5.60 -2.76 -11.26
CA TYR A 70 5.01 -2.66 -9.93
C TYR A 70 3.91 -1.60 -9.88
N ILE A 71 4.16 -0.43 -10.47
CA ILE A 71 3.19 0.66 -10.56
C ILE A 71 1.93 0.22 -11.34
N ASP A 72 2.11 -0.49 -12.46
CA ASP A 72 1.00 -1.04 -13.25
C ASP A 72 0.12 -1.98 -12.43
N LYS A 73 0.73 -2.85 -11.61
CA LYS A 73 0.02 -3.77 -10.72
C LYS A 73 -0.82 -2.99 -9.69
N VAL A 74 -0.25 -1.97 -9.06
CA VAL A 74 -0.94 -1.14 -8.07
C VAL A 74 -2.08 -0.35 -8.71
N LEU A 75 -1.85 0.31 -9.84
CA LEU A 75 -2.85 1.09 -10.55
C LEU A 75 -4.01 0.23 -11.04
N LYS A 76 -3.74 -0.97 -11.54
CA LYS A 76 -4.78 -1.92 -11.96
C LYS A 76 -5.72 -2.21 -10.80
N ALA A 77 -5.18 -2.57 -9.63
CA ALA A 77 -5.98 -2.83 -8.44
C ALA A 77 -6.74 -1.57 -7.98
N ALA A 78 -6.06 -0.44 -7.82
CA ALA A 78 -6.67 0.81 -7.36
C ALA A 78 -7.82 1.28 -8.28
N THR A 79 -7.63 1.13 -9.59
CA THR A 79 -8.66 1.44 -10.59
C THR A 79 -9.86 0.50 -10.47
N SER A 80 -9.63 -0.81 -10.36
CA SER A 80 -10.70 -1.80 -10.20
C SER A 80 -11.54 -1.59 -8.93
N TYR A 81 -10.94 -1.07 -7.86
CA TYR A 81 -11.64 -0.74 -6.61
C TYR A 81 -12.21 0.69 -6.57
N GLY A 82 -12.07 1.46 -7.65
CA GLY A 82 -12.69 2.78 -7.80
C GLY A 82 -12.08 3.85 -6.91
N PHE A 83 -10.75 3.83 -6.75
CA PHE A 83 -10.04 4.87 -5.98
C PHE A 83 -10.22 6.25 -6.63
N PRO A 84 -10.11 7.35 -5.86
CA PRO A 84 -10.25 8.69 -6.40
C PRO A 84 -9.26 8.98 -7.54
N LYS A 85 -9.71 9.67 -8.58
CA LYS A 85 -8.88 9.99 -9.76
C LYS A 85 -7.58 10.71 -9.40
N TRP A 86 -7.62 11.62 -8.43
CA TRP A 86 -6.43 12.33 -7.97
C TRP A 86 -5.39 11.40 -7.34
N TYR A 87 -5.84 10.34 -6.65
CA TYR A 87 -4.96 9.37 -6.02
C TYR A 87 -4.37 8.40 -7.04
N LEU A 88 -5.15 8.03 -8.07
CA LEU A 88 -4.62 7.28 -9.23
C LEU A 88 -3.53 8.09 -9.95
N ALA A 89 -3.75 9.38 -10.19
CA ALA A 89 -2.74 10.27 -10.78
C ALA A 89 -1.51 10.41 -9.88
N HIS A 90 -1.69 10.42 -8.55
CA HIS A 90 -0.59 10.43 -7.60
C HIS A 90 0.22 9.12 -7.62
N ILE A 91 -0.41 7.96 -7.75
CA ILE A 91 0.32 6.70 -7.95
C ILE A 91 1.11 6.74 -9.27
N GLU A 92 0.45 7.16 -10.36
CA GLU A 92 1.07 7.29 -11.69
C GLU A 92 2.27 8.24 -11.70
N SER A 93 2.26 9.32 -10.89
CA SER A 93 3.39 10.26 -10.82
C SER A 93 4.67 9.65 -10.23
N HIS A 94 4.60 8.46 -9.63
CA HIS A 94 5.76 7.71 -9.17
C HIS A 94 6.39 6.86 -10.26
N ARG A 95 6.03 7.02 -11.54
CA ARG A 95 6.76 6.36 -12.63
C ARG A 95 8.17 6.91 -12.78
N PRO A 96 9.15 6.06 -13.14
CA PRO A 96 10.44 6.55 -13.60
C PRO A 96 10.25 7.52 -14.78
N VAL A 97 10.93 8.66 -14.74
CA VAL A 97 11.03 9.52 -15.92
C VAL A 97 11.93 8.79 -16.92
N ASN A 98 11.42 8.49 -18.12
CA ASN A 98 12.26 7.96 -19.19
C ASN A 98 13.39 8.98 -19.45
N MET A 99 14.64 8.59 -19.18
CA MET A 99 15.83 9.32 -19.62
C MET A 99 16.23 8.85 -21.02
#